data_AF-A0A6D1AHX9-F1
#
_entry.id   AF-A0A6D1AHX9-F1
#
_cell.length_a   1.000
_cell.length_b   1.000
_cell.length_c   1.000
_cell.angle_alpha   90.00
_cell.angle_beta   90.00
_cell.angle_gamma   90.00
#
_symmetry.space_group_name_H-M   'P 1'
#
loop_
_entity.id
_entity.type
_entity.pdbx_description
1 polymer ?
#
loop_
_entity_poly.entity_id
_entity_poly.type
_entity_poly.pdbx_seq_one_letter_code
_entity_poly.pdbx_strand_id
1 'polypeptide(L)'
;YFSENDFNAVINKVKEYIKQYQNSIDAFVLGYPLRSNGTKSERTLMVDDFAKLLALNFSNISIYLVDEYGSTIKAQRILKDVKF
;
A
#
# COMPACT_ATOMS: atom_id res chain seq x y z
N TYR A 1 13.16 19.30 2.58
CA TYR A 1 13.42 18.80 1.21
C TYR A 1 13.05 17.32 1.23
N PHE A 2 12.16 16.86 0.35
CA PHE A 2 11.85 15.43 0.24
C PHE A 2 12.67 14.88 -0.92
N SER A 3 13.51 13.89 -0.64
CA SER A 3 14.20 13.10 -1.66
C SER A 3 13.16 12.30 -2.44
N GLU A 4 13.18 12.40 -3.77
CA GLU A 4 12.34 11.57 -4.61
C GLU A 4 12.69 10.09 -4.37
N ASN A 5 11.67 9.23 -4.20
CA ASN A 5 11.80 7.79 -3.95
C ASN A 5 12.57 7.37 -2.68
N ASP A 6 12.60 8.19 -1.63
CA ASP A 6 13.14 7.77 -0.33
C ASP A 6 12.18 6.84 0.42
N PHE A 7 12.04 5.60 -0.08
CA PHE A 7 11.18 4.60 0.53
C PHE A 7 11.64 4.20 1.93
N ASN A 8 12.92 4.35 2.25
CA ASN A 8 13.43 4.07 3.60
C ASN A 8 12.87 5.06 4.62
N ALA A 9 12.83 6.36 4.29
CA ALA A 9 12.19 7.36 5.12
C ALA A 9 10.70 7.05 5.34
N VAL A 10 10.00 6.59 4.30
CA VAL A 10 8.59 6.16 4.41
C VAL A 10 8.45 4.95 5.33
N ILE A 11 9.26 3.91 5.17
CA ILE A 11 9.22 2.71 6.04
C ILE A 11 9.45 3.09 7.50
N ASN A 12 10.40 3.97 7.79
CA ASN A 12 10.64 4.43 9.15
C ASN A 12 9.42 5.15 9.72
N LYS A 13 8.76 5.98 8.90
CA LYS A 13 7.55 6.66 9.33
C LYS A 13 6.39 5.70 9.58
N VAL A 14 6.24 4.67 8.73
CA VAL A 14 5.24 3.61 8.95
C VAL A 14 5.51 2.87 10.26
N LYS A 15 6.77 2.55 10.58
CA LYS A 15 7.15 1.93 11.87
C LYS A 15 6.71 2.78 13.07
N GLU A 16 6.84 4.10 12.98
CA GLU A 16 6.34 5.01 14.03
C GLU A 16 4.82 4.89 14.19
N TYR A 17 4.06 4.87 13.09
CA TYR A 17 2.61 4.72 13.15
C TYR A 17 2.18 3.36 13.68
N ILE A 18 2.82 2.27 13.23
CA ILE A 18 2.56 0.93 13.74
C ILE A 18 2.73 0.88 15.27
N LYS A 19 3.81 1.50 15.78
CA LYS A 19 4.04 1.63 17.23
C LYS A 19 3.00 2.52 17.92
N GLN A 20 2.69 3.68 17.34
CA GLN A 20 1.74 4.65 17.88
C GLN A 20 0.34 4.04 18.04
N TYR A 21 -0.09 3.26 17.06
CA TYR A 21 -1.37 2.54 17.08
C TYR A 21 -1.25 1.13 17.69
N GLN A 22 -0.18 0.86 18.44
CA GLN A 22 -0.01 -0.39 19.21
C GLN A 22 -0.20 -1.67 18.39
N ASN A 23 0.23 -1.66 17.12
CA ASN A 23 0.03 -2.76 16.17
C ASN A 23 -1.44 -3.11 15.88
N SER A 24 -2.39 -2.18 16.08
CA SER A 24 -3.81 -2.36 15.72
C SER A 24 -4.09 -2.17 14.22
N ILE A 25 -3.07 -2.25 13.37
CA ILE A 25 -3.18 -2.05 11.92
C ILE A 25 -3.10 -3.42 11.26
N ASP A 26 -4.21 -3.87 10.70
CA ASP A 26 -4.32 -5.22 10.12
C ASP A 26 -3.88 -5.28 8.66
N ALA A 27 -3.94 -4.15 7.96
CA ALA A 27 -3.68 -4.11 6.53
C ALA A 27 -3.14 -2.76 6.02
N PHE A 28 -2.32 -2.85 4.97
CA PHE A 28 -1.98 -1.74 4.09
C PHE A 28 -2.76 -1.83 2.79
N VAL A 29 -3.21 -0.69 2.31
CA VAL A 29 -3.92 -0.55 1.04
C VAL A 29 -3.12 0.40 0.16
N LEU A 30 -2.62 -0.09 -0.97
CA LEU A 30 -1.81 0.68 -1.91
C LEU A 30 -2.59 0.90 -3.21
N GLY A 31 -2.65 2.15 -3.67
CA GLY A 31 -3.15 2.46 -5.00
C GLY A 31 -2.29 1.81 -6.07
N TYR A 32 -2.93 1.16 -7.05
CA TYR A 32 -2.28 0.41 -8.11
C TYR A 32 -2.57 1.07 -9.47
N PRO A 33 -1.75 2.04 -9.89
CA PRO A 33 -2.04 2.82 -11.08
C PRO A 33 -1.79 1.94 -12.31
N LEU A 34 -2.87 1.43 -12.92
CA LEU A 34 -2.81 0.73 -14.20
C LEU A 34 -3.09 1.70 -15.35
N ARG A 35 -2.50 1.43 -16.51
CA ARG A 35 -2.92 2.13 -17.73
C ARG A 35 -4.34 1.71 -18.10
N SER A 36 -5.02 2.52 -18.92
CA SER A 36 -6.39 2.24 -19.38
C SER A 36 -6.58 0.89 -20.08
N ASN A 37 -5.51 0.32 -20.63
CA ASN A 37 -5.49 -1.01 -21.24
C ASN A 37 -5.09 -2.14 -20.27
N GLY A 38 -5.00 -1.85 -18.97
CA GLY A 38 -4.58 -2.79 -17.92
C GLY A 38 -3.08 -3.05 -17.84
N THR A 39 -2.25 -2.39 -18.65
CA THR A 39 -0.79 -2.61 -18.64
C THR A 39 -0.09 -1.85 -17.52
N LYS A 40 1.04 -2.41 -17.04
CA LYS A 40 1.88 -1.81 -16.00
C LYS A 40 2.72 -0.67 -16.55
N SER A 41 2.68 0.47 -15.87
CA SER A 41 3.57 1.60 -16.07
C SER A 41 4.80 1.52 -15.14
N GLU A 42 5.78 2.40 -15.33
CA GLU A 42 6.90 2.56 -14.40
C GLU A 42 6.43 2.84 -12.96
N ARG A 43 5.35 3.63 -12.82
CA ARG A 43 4.72 3.88 -11.51
C ARG A 43 4.10 2.62 -10.91
N THR A 44 3.52 1.76 -11.75
CA THR A 44 2.98 0.46 -11.31
C THR A 44 4.10 -0.43 -10.77
N LEU A 45 5.24 -0.47 -11.46
CA LEU A 45 6.41 -1.24 -11.02
C LEU A 45 6.99 -0.67 -9.72
N MET A 46 7.03 0.66 -9.59
CA MET A 46 7.42 1.33 -8.35
C MET A 46 6.53 0.92 -7.16
N VAL A 47 5.20 0.82 -7.37
CA VAL A 47 4.26 0.33 -6.35
C VAL A 47 4.50 -1.15 -6.04
N ASP A 48 4.74 -1.99 -7.05
CA ASP A 48 5.07 -3.41 -6.85
C ASP A 48 6.32 -3.56 -5.97
N ASP A 49 7.37 -2.78 -6.23
CA ASP A 49 8.62 -2.85 -5.46
C ASP A 49 8.45 -2.29 -4.04
N PHE A 50 7.66 -1.22 -3.88
CA PHE A 50 7.33 -0.71 -2.56
C PHE A 50 6.48 -1.68 -1.73
N ALA A 51 5.54 -2.39 -2.36
CA ALA A 51 4.75 -3.43 -1.69
C ALA A 51 5.63 -4.56 -1.16
N LYS A 52 6.67 -4.97 -1.92
CA LYS A 52 7.66 -5.95 -1.45
C LYS A 52 8.44 -5.42 -0.24
N LEU A 53 8.87 -4.16 -0.27
CA LEU A 53 9.57 -3.55 0.86
C LEU A 53 8.70 -3.51 2.13
N LEU A 54 7.41 -3.21 1.99
CA LEU A 54 6.46 -3.29 3.09
C LEU A 54 6.32 -4.73 3.61
N ALA A 55 6.14 -5.72 2.74
CA ALA A 55 6.02 -7.13 3.13
C ALA A 55 7.25 -7.64 3.89
N LEU A 56 8.45 -7.20 3.48
CA LEU A 56 9.70 -7.55 4.16
C LEU A 56 9.82 -6.92 5.55
N ASN A 57 9.29 -5.72 5.76
CA ASN A 57 9.37 -5.01 7.05
C ASN A 57 8.20 -5.34 7.99
N PHE A 58 7.06 -5.76 7.45
CA PHE A 58 5.79 -5.93 8.15
C PHE A 58 5.11 -7.25 7.75
N SER A 59 5.76 -8.37 8.05
CA SER A 59 5.35 -9.71 7.61
C SER A 59 3.99 -10.18 8.14
N ASN A 60 3.47 -9.52 9.19
CA ASN A 60 2.20 -9.83 9.83
C ASN A 60 1.04 -8.93 9.38
N ILE A 61 1.26 -7.98 8.45
CA ILE A 61 0.26 -7.03 7.99
C ILE A 61 -0.09 -7.36 6.53
N SER A 62 -1.38 -7.51 6.23
CA SER A 62 -1.84 -7.84 4.87
C SER A 62 -1.64 -6.64 3.93
N ILE A 63 -1.30 -6.87 2.67
CA ILE A 63 -1.12 -5.80 1.68
C ILE A 63 -2.09 -6.01 0.53
N TYR A 64 -2.92 -5.00 0.25
CA TYR A 64 -3.90 -5.00 -0.84
C TYR A 64 -3.54 -3.94 -1.87
N LEU A 65 -3.46 -4.36 -3.14
CA LEU A 65 -3.28 -3.44 -4.28
C LEU A 65 -4.65 -3.11 -4.88
N VAL A 66 -4.97 -1.83 -4.99
CA VAL A 66 -6.29 -1.37 -5.43
C VAL A 66 -6.16 -0.59 -6.73
N ASP A 67 -6.75 -1.13 -7.79
CA ASP A 67 -6.83 -0.42 -9.07
C ASP A 67 -7.68 0.85 -8.93
N GLU A 68 -7.03 2.00 -9.14
CA GLU A 68 -7.65 3.32 -9.07
C GLU A 68 -8.54 3.61 -10.28
N TYR A 69 -8.47 2.81 -11.35
CA TYR A 69 -9.33 2.94 -12.52
C TYR A 69 -10.79 2.60 -12.15
N GLY A 70 -11.56 3.67 -11.92
CA GLY A 70 -13.00 3.62 -11.69
C GLY A 70 -13.45 3.36 -10.25
N SER A 71 -12.69 3.72 -9.20
CA SER A 71 -13.05 3.25 -7.86
C SER A 71 -12.87 4.19 -6.65
N THR A 72 -13.72 5.21 -6.54
CA THR A 72 -14.17 5.65 -5.20
C THR A 72 -15.01 4.56 -4.50
N ILE A 73 -15.63 3.64 -5.27
CA ILE A 73 -16.55 2.61 -4.76
C ILE A 73 -15.86 1.30 -4.31
N LYS A 74 -14.68 0.92 -4.84
CA LYS A 74 -14.04 -0.36 -4.50
C LYS A 74 -13.27 -0.33 -3.17
N ALA A 75 -12.66 0.80 -2.81
CA ALA A 75 -12.00 0.95 -1.50
C ALA A 75 -12.95 0.65 -0.33
N GLN A 76 -14.21 1.06 -0.43
CA GLN A 76 -15.24 0.77 0.57
C GLN A 76 -15.64 -0.72 0.64
N ARG A 77 -15.45 -1.49 -0.44
CA ARG A 77 -15.77 -2.94 -0.45
C ARG A 77 -14.69 -3.77 0.24
N ILE A 78 -13.42 -3.44 0.05
CA ILE A 78 -12.31 -4.14 0.71
C ILE A 78 -12.45 -4.05 2.24
N LEU A 79 -12.81 -2.86 2.76
CA LEU A 79 -13.08 -2.68 4.20
C LEU A 79 -14.27 -3.52 4.72
N LYS A 80 -15.21 -3.92 3.86
CA LYS A 80 -16.38 -4.73 4.25
C LYS A 80 -16.13 -6.24 4.16
N ASP A 81 -15.18 -6.67 3.34
CA ASP A 81 -14.86 -8.10 3.15
C ASP A 81 -13.82 -8.62 4.14
N VAL A 82 -13.19 -7.75 4.94
CA VAL A 82 -12.43 -8.16 6.14
C VAL A 82 -13.45 -8.57 7.21
N LYS A 83 -13.86 -9.84 7.18
CA LYS A 83 -14.61 -10.45 8.29
C LYS A 83 -13.65 -10.87 9.39
N PHE A 84 -13.89 -10.35 10.60
CA PHE A 84 -13.30 -10.80 11.85
C PHE A 84 -13.69 -12.26 12.17
#